data_AF-A0A365PJD4-F1
#
_entry.id   AF-A0A365PJD4-F1
#
_cell.length_a   1.000
_cell.length_b   1.000
_cell.length_c   1.000
_cell.angle_alpha   90.00
_cell.angle_beta   90.00
_cell.angle_gamma   90.00
#
_symmetry.space_group_name_H-M   'P 1'
#
loop_
_entity.id
_entity.type
_entity.pdbx_description
1 polymer ?
#
loop_
_entity_poly.entity_id
_entity_poly.type
_entity_poly.pdbx_seq_one_letter_code
_entity_poly.pdbx_strand_id
1 'polypeptide(L)'
;MRFLKRYWLLLLIILGIFIIQVLLYFNTFGNQHDFKVFFWENLGEKDWNASEDDGLEGKWGAFGDYMGGILNPILGFITIILLLVSHYKDVQRDVNYHKQREIDLLLMRIHKLIEMHNNNIDGFSIDDKSGNPKLKGKFIFSALCNLIDILCEKFAHLKNKGLIEKDILTLCFTIVYYGRGESLKNILEINFSKLNFERDIKDIIDGLDHKISSNQDLELFNGFTITFGTYFRSLFHLVDTIHTNNLLNSEQKYELIKDIRSQMSNNEQELLLINTMTGLGNRWVADGLILEYKLARNIDRNHDFSGYKLENYILSIIEKEYSSLLPLQKNEIYRKYFER
;
A
#
# COMPACT_ATOMS: atom_id res chain seq x y z
N MET A 1 -2.48 39.43 -9.16
CA MET A 1 -3.80 39.68 -8.50
C MET A 1 -4.04 38.92 -7.19
N ARG A 2 -3.70 37.62 -7.05
CA ARG A 2 -3.95 36.86 -5.80
C ARG A 2 -3.16 37.35 -4.56
N PHE A 3 -1.96 37.90 -4.76
CA PHE A 3 -1.12 38.45 -3.68
C PHE A 3 -1.72 39.72 -3.06
N LEU A 4 -2.05 40.73 -3.88
CA LEU A 4 -2.72 41.95 -3.41
C LEU A 4 -4.03 41.64 -2.67
N LYS A 5 -4.84 40.70 -3.17
CA LYS A 5 -6.11 40.33 -2.54
C LYS A 5 -5.95 39.69 -1.15
N ARG A 6 -4.81 39.04 -0.88
CA ARG A 6 -4.52 38.34 0.37
C ARG A 6 -3.83 39.22 1.42
N TYR A 7 -3.10 40.26 0.99
CA TYR A 7 -2.27 41.08 1.86
C TYR A 7 -2.62 42.57 1.87
N TRP A 8 -3.74 42.98 1.24
CA TRP A 8 -4.19 44.38 1.23
C TRP A 8 -4.40 44.97 2.64
N LEU A 9 -4.83 44.14 3.61
CA LEU A 9 -4.95 44.53 5.03
C LEU A 9 -3.62 44.96 5.64
N LEU A 10 -2.50 44.30 5.32
CA LEU A 10 -1.17 44.71 5.78
C LEU A 10 -0.76 46.04 5.17
N LEU A 11 -1.12 46.28 3.91
CA LEU A 11 -0.85 47.52 3.21
C LEU A 11 -1.61 48.70 3.85
N LEU A 12 -2.86 48.49 4.26
CA LEU A 12 -3.65 49.47 5.02
C LEU A 12 -3.05 49.76 6.40
N ILE A 13 -2.54 48.75 7.10
CA ILE A 13 -1.89 48.93 8.40
C ILE A 13 -0.60 49.75 8.25
N ILE A 14 0.23 49.45 7.24
CA ILE A 14 1.46 50.21 6.96
C ILE A 14 1.13 51.66 6.60
N LEU A 15 0.11 51.88 5.75
CA LEU A 15 -0.37 53.22 5.39
C LEU A 15 -0.89 53.97 6.62
N GLY A 16 -1.63 53.29 7.51
CA GLY A 16 -2.14 53.88 8.75
C GLY A 16 -1.03 54.31 9.70
N ILE A 17 0.00 53.46 9.89
CA ILE A 17 1.19 53.79 10.69
C ILE A 17 1.91 55.01 10.10
N PHE A 18 2.06 55.06 8.78
CA PHE A 18 2.68 56.19 8.08
C PHE A 18 1.90 57.49 8.30
N ILE A 19 0.57 57.47 8.14
CA ILE A 19 -0.29 58.65 8.36
C ILE A 19 -0.20 59.13 9.81
N ILE A 20 -0.24 58.22 10.78
CA ILE A 20 -0.12 58.56 12.20
C ILE A 20 1.23 59.23 12.49
N GLN A 21 2.33 58.72 11.91
CA GLN A 21 3.66 59.31 12.10
C GLN A 21 3.76 60.72 11.51
N VAL A 22 3.19 60.94 10.32
CA VAL A 22 3.12 62.27 9.70
C VAL A 22 2.34 63.22 10.60
N LEU A 23 1.19 62.80 11.13
CA LEU A 23 0.40 63.61 12.07
C LEU A 23 1.14 63.92 13.36
N LEU A 24 1.83 62.93 13.95
CA LEU A 24 2.64 63.11 15.16
C LEU A 24 3.82 64.06 14.94
N TYR A 25 4.50 63.97 13.80
CA TYR A 25 5.57 64.88 13.44
C TYR A 25 5.06 66.33 13.38
N PHE A 26 4.00 66.59 12.63
CA PHE A 26 3.42 67.94 12.53
C PHE A 26 2.81 68.43 13.85
N ASN A 27 2.35 67.55 14.73
CA ASN A 27 1.87 67.94 16.06
C ASN A 27 3.03 68.30 17.02
N THR A 28 4.17 67.61 16.90
CA THR A 28 5.32 67.77 17.82
C THR A 28 6.27 68.88 17.37
N PHE A 29 6.51 68.99 16.06
CA PHE A 29 7.47 69.93 15.46
C PHE A 29 6.81 71.07 14.67
N GLY A 30 5.50 71.01 14.42
CA GLY A 30 4.78 71.99 13.58
C GLY A 30 4.46 73.33 14.25
N ASN A 31 5.00 73.63 15.43
CA ASN A 31 4.95 74.98 16.01
C ASN A 31 5.86 75.97 15.24
N GLN A 32 6.73 75.50 14.35
CA GLN A 32 7.31 76.33 13.30
C GLN A 32 6.29 76.47 12.16
N HIS A 33 5.47 77.54 12.22
CA HIS A 33 4.36 77.80 11.29
C HIS A 33 4.71 77.67 9.80
N ASP A 34 5.95 78.02 9.41
CA ASP A 34 6.37 78.02 8.00
C ASP A 34 6.39 76.65 7.33
N PHE A 35 6.83 75.58 8.01
CA PHE A 35 6.98 74.28 7.35
C PHE A 35 5.63 73.57 7.13
N LYS A 36 4.70 73.73 8.06
CA LYS A 36 3.36 73.10 7.98
C LYS A 36 2.52 73.73 6.87
N VAL A 37 2.53 75.07 6.76
CA VAL A 37 1.82 75.79 5.70
C VAL A 37 2.44 75.48 4.33
N PHE A 38 3.78 75.57 4.21
CA PHE A 38 4.52 75.22 3.01
C PHE A 38 4.26 73.79 2.51
N PHE A 39 4.25 72.80 3.42
CA PHE A 39 4.04 71.39 3.05
C PHE A 39 2.66 71.16 2.43
N TRP A 40 1.61 71.79 2.95
CA TRP A 40 0.25 71.62 2.43
C TRP A 40 -0.03 72.46 1.19
N GLU A 41 0.58 73.64 1.04
CA GLU A 41 0.45 74.50 -0.15
C GLU A 41 1.22 73.94 -1.36
N ASN A 42 2.44 73.43 -1.17
CA ASN A 42 3.29 72.92 -2.26
C ASN A 42 3.04 71.46 -2.67
N LEU A 43 2.12 70.76 -2.01
CA LEU A 43 1.61 69.48 -2.52
C LEU A 43 0.64 69.68 -3.70
N GLY A 44 0.08 70.88 -3.87
CA GLY A 44 -0.90 71.22 -4.90
C GLY A 44 -0.38 72.06 -6.06
N GLU A 45 0.65 72.89 -5.85
CA GLU A 45 1.22 73.76 -6.89
C GLU A 45 2.65 73.35 -7.28
N LYS A 46 2.93 73.44 -8.59
CA LYS A 46 4.01 72.74 -9.27
C LYS A 46 5.23 73.65 -9.55
N ASP A 47 5.45 74.67 -8.73
CA ASP A 47 6.61 75.57 -8.87
C ASP A 47 7.68 75.25 -7.83
N TRP A 48 8.54 74.29 -8.18
CA TRP A 48 9.71 73.88 -7.39
C TRP A 48 10.92 74.78 -7.68
N ASN A 49 10.76 76.10 -7.61
CA ASN A 49 11.88 77.03 -7.70
C ASN A 49 12.34 77.39 -6.28
N ALA A 50 13.14 76.51 -5.68
CA ALA A 50 13.78 76.77 -4.40
C ALA A 50 14.74 77.96 -4.56
N SER A 51 14.50 79.03 -3.81
CA SER A 51 15.50 80.07 -3.58
C SER A 51 16.65 79.47 -2.78
N GLU A 52 17.89 79.73 -3.19
CA GLU A 52 19.12 79.04 -2.74
C GLU A 52 19.45 79.15 -1.23
N ASP A 53 18.59 79.74 -0.37
CA ASP A 53 18.83 79.88 1.08
C ASP A 53 17.54 80.04 1.93
N ASP A 54 16.53 79.20 1.70
CA ASP A 54 15.27 79.19 2.50
C ASP A 54 15.25 78.11 3.59
N GLY A 55 16.34 77.36 3.76
CA GLY A 55 16.48 76.30 4.78
C GLY A 55 15.48 75.14 4.61
N LEU A 56 14.76 75.10 3.49
CA LEU A 56 13.75 74.08 3.19
C LEU A 56 14.39 72.71 3.00
N GLU A 57 15.54 72.64 2.34
CA GLU A 57 16.31 71.40 2.21
C GLU A 57 16.66 70.80 3.57
N GLY A 58 17.06 71.63 4.54
CA GLY A 58 17.34 71.20 5.91
C GLY A 58 16.10 70.70 6.66
N LYS A 59 14.93 71.33 6.44
CA LYS A 59 13.65 70.91 7.03
C LYS A 59 13.13 69.59 6.45
N TRP A 60 13.26 69.40 5.13
CA TRP A 60 12.96 68.13 4.46
C TRP A 60 13.95 67.02 4.86
N GLY A 61 15.22 67.37 5.04
CA GLY A 61 16.24 66.46 5.60
C GLY A 61 15.87 65.99 7.01
N ALA A 62 15.52 66.91 7.91
CA ALA A 62 15.11 66.58 9.28
C ALA A 62 13.82 65.74 9.34
N PHE A 63 12.84 66.01 8.47
CA PHE A 63 11.65 65.17 8.33
C PHE A 63 12.00 63.76 7.82
N GLY A 64 12.85 63.68 6.80
CA GLY A 64 13.37 62.42 6.27
C GLY A 64 14.11 61.60 7.32
N ASP A 65 14.93 62.25 8.15
CA ASP A 65 15.67 61.61 9.25
C ASP A 65 14.72 61.08 10.33
N TYR A 66 13.68 61.83 10.69
CA TYR A 66 12.66 61.37 11.64
C TYR A 66 11.87 60.18 11.10
N MET A 67 11.35 60.28 9.87
CA MET A 67 10.56 59.22 9.25
C MET A 67 11.41 57.97 9.02
N GLY A 68 12.64 58.13 8.51
CA GLY A 68 13.60 57.06 8.31
C GLY A 68 14.04 56.41 9.62
N GLY A 69 14.28 57.22 10.66
CA GLY A 69 14.68 56.74 11.99
C GLY A 69 13.63 55.88 12.68
N ILE A 70 12.35 56.07 12.39
CA ILE A 70 11.25 55.30 13.00
C ILE A 70 10.76 54.18 12.06
N LEU A 71 10.57 54.46 10.77
CA LEU A 71 10.07 53.46 9.82
C LEU A 71 11.06 52.34 9.57
N ASN A 72 12.36 52.64 9.46
CA ASN A 72 13.35 51.61 9.15
C ASN A 72 13.43 50.52 10.24
N PRO A 73 13.49 50.84 11.55
CA PRO A 73 13.41 49.83 12.60
C PRO A 73 12.09 49.05 12.63
N ILE A 74 10.95 49.72 12.41
CA ILE A 74 9.63 49.05 12.41
C ILE A 74 9.52 48.07 11.24
N LEU A 75 9.87 48.51 10.02
CA LEU A 75 9.86 47.66 8.83
C LEU A 75 10.89 46.54 8.94
N GLY A 76 12.06 46.82 9.51
CA GLY A 76 13.08 45.81 9.84
C GLY A 76 12.54 44.75 10.80
N PHE A 77 11.87 45.15 11.86
CA PHE A 77 11.25 44.23 12.82
C PHE A 77 10.13 43.40 12.20
N ILE A 78 9.25 44.01 11.39
CA ILE A 78 8.22 43.29 10.63
C ILE A 78 8.86 42.26 9.69
N THR A 79 9.95 42.63 9.03
CA THR A 79 10.69 41.73 8.12
C THR A 79 11.24 40.52 8.89
N ILE A 80 11.83 40.73 10.07
CA ILE A 80 12.31 39.64 10.93
C ILE A 80 11.15 38.71 11.34
N ILE A 81 10.01 39.26 11.75
CA ILE A 81 8.83 38.45 12.10
C ILE A 81 8.36 37.62 10.90
N LEU A 82 8.27 38.23 9.71
CA LEU A 82 7.86 37.53 8.50
C LEU A 82 8.84 36.40 8.14
N LEU A 83 10.14 36.64 8.28
CA LEU A 83 11.17 35.62 8.07
C LEU A 83 11.02 34.46 9.06
N LEU A 84 10.79 34.75 10.35
CA LEU A 84 10.55 33.71 11.36
C LEU A 84 9.31 32.88 11.05
N VAL A 85 8.21 33.52 10.63
CA VAL A 85 6.97 32.83 10.23
C VAL A 85 7.18 31.99 8.96
N SER A 86 7.94 32.49 7.98
CA SER A 86 8.26 31.73 6.77
C SER A 86 9.10 30.51 7.12
N HIS A 87 10.17 30.70 7.87
CA HIS A 87 11.07 29.62 8.27
C HIS A 87 10.32 28.53 9.05
N TYR A 88 9.45 28.91 9.99
CA TYR A 88 8.61 27.94 10.71
C TYR A 88 7.72 27.13 9.76
N LYS A 89 7.08 27.79 8.78
CA LYS A 89 6.25 27.10 7.78
C LYS A 89 7.07 26.19 6.86
N ASP A 90 8.28 26.61 6.50
CA ASP A 90 9.16 25.82 5.64
C ASP A 90 9.66 24.57 6.36
N VAL A 91 10.03 24.67 7.65
CA VAL A 91 10.36 23.48 8.48
C VAL A 91 9.19 22.50 8.56
N GLN A 92 7.96 22.99 8.75
CA GLN A 92 6.76 22.13 8.78
C GLN A 92 6.48 21.48 7.42
N ARG A 93 6.75 22.18 6.31
CA ARG A 93 6.65 21.61 4.96
C ARG A 93 7.66 20.51 4.75
N ASP A 94 8.91 20.73 5.16
CA ASP A 94 9.98 19.75 5.00
C ASP A 94 9.64 18.44 5.71
N VAL A 95 9.13 18.49 6.94
CA VAL A 95 8.67 17.28 7.67
C VAL A 95 7.58 16.52 6.90
N ASN A 96 6.59 17.23 6.35
CA ASN A 96 5.53 16.61 5.55
C ASN A 96 6.07 16.04 4.22
N TYR A 97 7.00 16.73 3.56
CA TYR A 97 7.67 16.25 2.36
C TYR A 97 8.50 14.99 2.64
N HIS A 98 9.21 14.94 3.77
CA HIS A 98 9.94 13.75 4.19
C HIS A 98 9.02 12.54 4.36
N LYS A 99 7.90 12.72 5.07
CA LYS A 99 6.91 11.64 5.26
C LYS A 99 6.29 11.19 3.92
N GLN A 100 5.93 12.13 3.05
CA GLN A 100 5.40 11.81 1.73
C GLN A 100 6.43 11.04 0.88
N ARG A 101 7.70 11.47 0.91
CA ARG A 101 8.79 10.79 0.20
C ARG A 101 8.99 9.35 0.67
N GLU A 102 8.89 9.09 1.98
CA GLU A 102 8.97 7.72 2.51
C GLU A 102 7.83 6.85 1.99
N ILE A 103 6.61 7.40 1.94
CA ILE A 103 5.45 6.72 1.34
C ILE A 103 5.69 6.45 -0.14
N ASP A 104 6.18 7.44 -0.90
CA ASP A 104 6.45 7.29 -2.33
C ASP A 104 7.52 6.20 -2.58
N LEU A 105 8.59 6.17 -1.79
CA LEU A 105 9.62 5.12 -1.86
C LEU A 105 9.06 3.74 -1.52
N LEU A 106 8.18 3.65 -0.52
CA LEU A 106 7.49 2.41 -0.17
C LEU A 106 6.60 1.93 -1.33
N LEU A 107 5.82 2.83 -1.92
CA LEU A 107 4.97 2.52 -3.07
C LEU A 107 5.82 2.06 -4.26
N MET A 108 6.94 2.73 -4.56
CA MET A 108 7.88 2.28 -5.60
C MET A 108 8.41 0.87 -5.33
N ARG A 109 8.78 0.56 -4.07
CA ARG A 109 9.21 -0.78 -3.67
C ARG A 109 8.09 -1.81 -3.87
N ILE A 110 6.86 -1.50 -3.47
CA ILE A 110 5.70 -2.39 -3.64
C ILE A 110 5.43 -2.67 -5.12
N HIS A 111 5.42 -1.63 -5.97
CA HIS A 111 5.28 -1.80 -7.42
C HIS A 111 6.37 -2.70 -7.98
N LYS A 112 7.62 -2.54 -7.52
CA LYS A 112 8.71 -3.42 -7.95
C LYS A 112 8.52 -4.87 -7.51
N LEU A 113 8.05 -5.09 -6.28
CA LEU A 113 7.75 -6.44 -5.78
C LEU A 113 6.60 -7.09 -6.56
N ILE A 114 5.55 -6.33 -6.94
CA ILE A 114 4.47 -6.80 -7.81
C ILE A 114 5.01 -7.19 -9.18
N GLU A 115 5.84 -6.34 -9.79
CA GLU A 115 6.49 -6.62 -11.08
C GLU A 115 7.35 -7.89 -11.00
N MET A 116 8.17 -8.05 -9.95
CA MET A 116 8.96 -9.25 -9.74
C MET A 116 8.10 -10.50 -9.55
N HIS A 117 6.98 -10.40 -8.82
CA HIS A 117 6.04 -11.50 -8.64
C HIS A 117 5.43 -11.93 -9.99
N ASN A 118 4.96 -10.97 -10.80
CA ASN A 118 4.41 -11.25 -12.12
C ASN A 118 5.46 -11.84 -13.07
N ASN A 119 6.69 -11.30 -13.07
CA ASN A 119 7.79 -11.84 -13.86
C ASN A 119 8.14 -13.28 -13.46
N ASN A 120 8.09 -13.61 -12.16
CA ASN A 120 8.28 -14.98 -11.70
C ASN A 120 7.18 -15.90 -12.27
N ILE A 121 5.91 -15.46 -12.23
CA ILE A 121 4.79 -16.22 -12.80
C ILE A 121 5.00 -16.44 -14.30
N ASP A 122 5.33 -15.40 -15.05
CA ASP A 122 5.54 -15.48 -16.50
C ASP A 122 6.71 -16.41 -16.86
N GLY A 123 7.71 -16.49 -15.97
CA GLY A 123 8.83 -17.40 -16.09
C GLY A 123 8.52 -18.87 -15.79
N PHE A 124 7.35 -19.18 -15.21
CA PHE A 124 6.97 -20.56 -14.94
C PHE A 124 6.67 -21.31 -16.24
N SER A 125 7.21 -22.52 -16.36
CA SER A 125 6.86 -23.46 -17.42
C SER A 125 6.58 -24.86 -16.88
N ILE A 126 5.73 -25.59 -17.59
CA ILE A 126 5.67 -27.05 -17.54
C ILE A 126 6.16 -27.54 -18.89
N ASP A 127 7.17 -28.40 -18.85
CA ASP A 127 7.84 -28.89 -20.03
C ASP A 127 7.19 -30.20 -20.52
N ASP A 128 7.37 -30.46 -21.81
CA ASP A 128 7.12 -31.78 -22.40
C ASP A 128 8.28 -32.75 -22.09
N LYS A 129 8.16 -34.02 -22.50
CA LYS A 129 9.23 -35.02 -22.29
C LYS A 129 10.54 -34.68 -23.00
N SER A 130 10.50 -33.79 -23.99
CA SER A 130 11.68 -33.34 -24.74
C SER A 130 12.33 -32.12 -24.07
N GLY A 131 11.79 -31.62 -22.95
CA GLY A 131 12.26 -30.44 -22.25
C GLY A 131 11.83 -29.12 -22.89
N ASN A 132 10.86 -29.13 -23.81
CA ASN A 132 10.32 -27.90 -24.38
C ASN A 132 9.14 -27.40 -23.54
N PRO A 133 9.06 -26.09 -23.26
CA PRO A 133 8.01 -25.56 -22.42
C PRO A 133 6.67 -25.55 -23.17
N LYS A 134 5.69 -26.30 -22.64
CA LYS A 134 4.39 -26.55 -23.27
C LYS A 134 3.26 -25.73 -22.64
N LEU A 135 3.29 -25.54 -21.33
CA LEU A 135 2.42 -24.61 -20.61
C LEU A 135 3.27 -23.55 -19.93
N LYS A 136 2.81 -22.30 -19.92
CA LYS A 136 3.54 -21.18 -19.33
C LYS A 136 2.63 -20.26 -18.54
N GLY A 137 3.22 -19.51 -17.61
CA GLY A 137 2.53 -18.42 -16.93
C GLY A 137 1.32 -18.89 -16.13
N LYS A 138 0.26 -18.07 -16.13
CA LYS A 138 -0.94 -18.31 -15.33
C LYS A 138 -1.72 -19.58 -15.70
N PHE A 139 -1.54 -20.12 -16.91
CA PHE A 139 -2.21 -21.37 -17.32
C PHE A 139 -1.78 -22.57 -16.49
N ILE A 140 -0.59 -22.52 -15.88
CA ILE A 140 -0.09 -23.54 -14.98
C ILE A 140 -1.02 -23.74 -13.79
N PHE A 141 -1.53 -22.66 -13.17
CA PHE A 141 -2.44 -22.80 -12.03
C PHE A 141 -3.72 -23.57 -12.39
N SER A 142 -4.24 -23.38 -13.61
CA SER A 142 -5.38 -24.16 -14.12
C SER A 142 -5.05 -25.63 -14.31
N ALA A 143 -3.90 -25.94 -14.91
CA ALA A 143 -3.44 -27.32 -15.06
C ALA A 143 -3.26 -28.01 -13.70
N LEU A 144 -2.74 -27.28 -12.71
CA LEU A 144 -2.53 -27.81 -11.36
C LEU A 144 -3.83 -27.99 -10.59
N CYS A 145 -4.79 -27.08 -10.69
CA CYS A 145 -6.13 -27.31 -10.11
C CYS A 145 -6.76 -28.59 -10.68
N ASN A 146 -6.78 -28.73 -12.01
CA ASN A 146 -7.30 -29.93 -12.68
C ASN A 146 -6.58 -31.21 -12.24
N LEU A 147 -5.26 -31.15 -12.04
CA LEU A 147 -4.49 -32.28 -11.54
C LEU A 147 -4.87 -32.65 -10.11
N ILE A 148 -4.99 -31.66 -9.21
CA ILE A 148 -5.44 -31.89 -7.84
C ILE A 148 -6.85 -32.49 -7.87
N ASP A 149 -7.72 -32.05 -8.78
CA ASP A 149 -9.07 -32.60 -8.90
C ASP A 149 -9.07 -34.08 -9.26
N ILE A 150 -8.33 -34.45 -10.32
CA ILE A 150 -8.15 -35.84 -10.74
C ILE A 150 -7.57 -36.69 -9.59
N LEU A 151 -6.60 -36.15 -8.84
CA LEU A 151 -6.03 -36.84 -7.69
C LEU A 151 -7.07 -37.06 -6.59
N CYS A 152 -7.88 -36.05 -6.27
CA CYS A 152 -8.93 -36.17 -5.25
C CYS A 152 -9.94 -37.27 -5.60
N GLU A 153 -10.34 -37.37 -6.88
CA GLU A 153 -11.20 -38.46 -7.34
C GLU A 153 -10.55 -39.84 -7.14
N LYS A 154 -9.26 -39.98 -7.49
CA LYS A 154 -8.53 -41.25 -7.33
C LYS A 154 -8.31 -41.62 -5.87
N PHE A 155 -8.08 -40.64 -5.01
CA PHE A 155 -7.85 -40.85 -3.58
C PHE A 155 -9.13 -40.83 -2.73
N ALA A 156 -10.32 -40.73 -3.34
CA ALA A 156 -11.60 -40.78 -2.62
C ALA A 156 -11.78 -42.04 -1.76
N HIS A 157 -11.18 -43.17 -2.17
CA HIS A 157 -11.20 -44.42 -1.41
C HIS A 157 -10.49 -44.33 -0.05
N LEU A 158 -9.61 -43.34 0.17
CA LEU A 158 -8.93 -43.12 1.44
C LEU A 158 -9.88 -42.65 2.55
N LYS A 159 -11.11 -42.25 2.22
CA LYS A 159 -12.18 -42.04 3.22
C LYS A 159 -12.43 -43.29 4.07
N ASN A 160 -12.24 -44.49 3.50
CA ASN A 160 -12.35 -45.76 4.24
C ASN A 160 -11.28 -45.93 5.32
N LYS A 161 -10.19 -45.15 5.26
CA LYS A 161 -9.13 -45.09 6.28
C LYS A 161 -9.32 -43.96 7.29
N GLY A 162 -10.48 -43.28 7.23
CA GLY A 162 -10.86 -42.21 8.15
C GLY A 162 -10.24 -40.85 7.83
N LEU A 163 -9.83 -40.61 6.58
CA LEU A 163 -9.48 -39.27 6.11
C LEU A 163 -10.75 -38.51 5.71
N ILE A 164 -10.85 -37.26 6.13
CA ILE A 164 -11.93 -36.36 5.68
C ILE A 164 -11.55 -35.71 4.34
N GLU A 165 -12.53 -35.09 3.67
CA GLU A 165 -12.35 -34.43 2.36
C GLU A 165 -11.20 -33.41 2.39
N LYS A 166 -11.09 -32.63 3.47
CA LYS A 166 -9.99 -31.67 3.67
C LYS A 166 -8.62 -32.34 3.70
N ASP A 167 -8.50 -33.51 4.33
CA ASP A 167 -7.23 -34.24 4.43
C ASP A 167 -6.82 -34.75 3.05
N ILE A 168 -7.78 -35.25 2.26
CA ILE A 168 -7.56 -35.71 0.89
C ILE A 168 -7.10 -34.55 0.01
N LEU A 169 -7.76 -33.38 0.10
CA LEU A 169 -7.38 -32.19 -0.65
C LEU A 169 -5.95 -31.73 -0.31
N THR A 170 -5.64 -31.70 0.99
CA THR A 170 -4.30 -31.33 1.50
C THR A 170 -3.24 -32.32 1.03
N LEU A 171 -3.57 -33.62 1.01
CA LEU A 171 -2.71 -34.68 0.48
C LEU A 171 -2.45 -34.49 -1.02
N CYS A 172 -3.48 -34.25 -1.82
CA CYS A 172 -3.36 -34.07 -3.26
C CYS A 172 -2.53 -32.84 -3.61
N PHE A 173 -2.73 -31.72 -2.90
CA PHE A 173 -1.86 -30.55 -3.03
C PHE A 173 -0.40 -30.87 -2.66
N THR A 174 -0.18 -31.64 -1.59
CA THR A 174 1.16 -32.06 -1.15
C THR A 174 1.84 -32.94 -2.22
N ILE A 175 1.10 -33.84 -2.85
CA ILE A 175 1.59 -34.66 -3.98
C ILE A 175 2.01 -33.77 -5.14
N VAL A 176 1.20 -32.79 -5.54
CA VAL A 176 1.56 -31.86 -6.61
C VAL A 176 2.78 -31.01 -6.24
N TYR A 177 2.86 -30.54 -4.99
CA TYR A 177 3.96 -29.70 -4.52
C TYR A 177 5.31 -30.46 -4.52
N TYR A 178 5.34 -31.69 -4.01
CA TYR A 178 6.58 -32.47 -3.83
C TYR A 178 6.86 -33.48 -4.95
N GLY A 179 5.89 -33.77 -5.80
CA GLY A 179 6.00 -34.80 -6.84
C GLY A 179 6.04 -36.21 -6.27
N ARG A 180 6.59 -37.15 -7.04
CA ARG A 180 6.64 -38.59 -6.69
C ARG A 180 7.90 -39.07 -5.95
N GLY A 181 8.76 -38.16 -5.52
CA GLY A 181 10.09 -38.50 -4.96
C GLY A 181 10.11 -38.78 -3.45
N GLU A 182 11.31 -39.02 -2.91
CA GLU A 182 11.54 -39.29 -1.47
C GLU A 182 11.03 -38.15 -0.57
N SER A 183 11.07 -36.90 -1.06
CA SER A 183 10.53 -35.74 -0.34
C SER A 183 9.05 -35.89 0.01
N LEU A 184 8.24 -36.44 -0.90
CA LEU A 184 6.83 -36.71 -0.63
C LEU A 184 6.68 -37.76 0.47
N LYS A 185 7.42 -38.87 0.36
CA LYS A 185 7.39 -39.96 1.34
C LYS A 185 7.67 -39.46 2.77
N ASN A 186 8.73 -38.68 2.95
CA ASN A 186 9.08 -38.11 4.26
C ASN A 186 7.95 -37.25 4.84
N ILE A 187 7.27 -36.47 4.01
CA ILE A 187 6.21 -35.56 4.44
C ILE A 187 4.91 -36.31 4.73
N LEU A 188 4.62 -37.37 3.99
CA LEU A 188 3.49 -38.26 4.27
C LEU A 188 3.67 -38.95 5.62
N GLU A 189 4.87 -39.39 5.97
CA GLU A 189 5.13 -40.03 7.27
C GLU A 189 4.89 -39.06 8.45
N ILE A 190 5.22 -37.77 8.27
CA ILE A 190 5.03 -36.74 9.29
C ILE A 190 3.55 -36.31 9.39
N ASN A 191 2.91 -36.00 8.27
CA ASN A 191 1.59 -35.35 8.24
C ASN A 191 0.42 -36.32 8.09
N PHE A 192 0.67 -37.53 7.58
CA PHE A 192 -0.35 -38.54 7.26
C PHE A 192 0.08 -39.94 7.74
N SER A 193 0.39 -40.06 9.04
CA SER A 193 0.91 -41.30 9.65
C SER A 193 0.06 -42.57 9.44
N LYS A 194 -1.23 -42.43 9.07
CA LYS A 194 -2.13 -43.54 8.73
C LYS A 194 -1.93 -44.10 7.32
N LEU A 195 -1.23 -43.37 6.45
CA LEU A 195 -1.02 -43.73 5.05
C LEU A 195 0.36 -44.36 4.87
N ASN A 196 0.44 -45.34 3.97
CA ASN A 196 1.70 -45.91 3.54
C ASN A 196 1.96 -45.51 2.08
N PHE A 197 3.11 -44.88 1.81
CA PHE A 197 3.43 -44.37 0.48
C PHE A 197 3.39 -45.46 -0.61
N GLU A 198 4.06 -46.58 -0.37
CA GLU A 198 4.17 -47.67 -1.35
C GLU A 198 2.81 -48.31 -1.65
N ARG A 199 2.01 -48.60 -0.61
CA ARG A 199 0.73 -49.29 -0.77
C ARG A 199 -0.42 -48.38 -1.22
N ASP A 200 -0.44 -47.15 -0.72
CA ASP A 200 -1.65 -46.30 -0.81
C ASP A 200 -1.52 -45.19 -1.83
N ILE A 201 -0.30 -44.80 -2.22
CA ILE A 201 -0.04 -43.58 -3.00
C ILE A 201 0.69 -43.87 -4.32
N LYS A 202 1.79 -44.61 -4.26
CA LYS A 202 2.75 -44.77 -5.37
C LYS A 202 2.12 -45.30 -6.66
N ASP A 203 1.41 -46.43 -6.58
CA ASP A 203 0.80 -47.06 -7.77
C ASP A 203 -0.20 -46.13 -8.49
N ILE A 204 -0.94 -45.31 -7.73
CA ILE A 204 -1.90 -44.35 -8.28
C ILE A 204 -1.17 -43.20 -8.97
N ILE A 205 -0.12 -42.66 -8.34
CA ILE A 205 0.69 -41.60 -8.92
C ILE A 205 1.38 -42.10 -10.19
N ASP A 206 2.03 -43.25 -10.16
CA ASP A 206 2.78 -43.79 -11.30
C ASP A 206 1.83 -44.12 -12.47
N GLY A 207 0.64 -44.67 -12.18
CA GLY A 207 -0.39 -44.91 -13.20
C GLY A 207 -0.92 -43.61 -13.84
N LEU A 208 -1.12 -42.56 -13.05
CA LEU A 208 -1.56 -41.25 -13.56
C LEU A 208 -0.44 -40.56 -14.35
N ASP A 209 0.78 -40.57 -13.83
CA ASP A 209 1.94 -39.99 -14.49
C ASP A 209 2.15 -40.62 -15.86
N HIS A 210 2.12 -41.95 -15.95
CA HIS A 210 2.21 -42.66 -17.22
C HIS A 210 1.10 -42.22 -18.19
N LYS A 211 -0.15 -42.10 -17.73
CA LYS A 211 -1.29 -41.71 -18.57
C LYS A 211 -1.22 -40.27 -19.07
N ILE A 212 -0.82 -39.33 -18.21
CA ILE A 212 -0.67 -37.91 -18.57
C ILE A 212 0.51 -37.75 -19.52
N SER A 213 1.63 -38.37 -19.18
CA SER A 213 2.84 -38.42 -20.00
C SER A 213 2.60 -39.03 -21.37
N SER A 214 1.76 -40.07 -21.50
CA SER A 214 1.46 -40.70 -22.80
C SER A 214 0.50 -39.88 -23.65
N ASN A 215 -0.52 -39.27 -23.04
CA ASN A 215 -1.63 -38.65 -23.78
C ASN A 215 -1.41 -37.16 -24.06
N GLN A 216 -0.80 -36.46 -23.10
CA GLN A 216 -0.64 -35.01 -23.13
C GLN A 216 0.81 -34.59 -23.27
N ASP A 217 1.78 -35.51 -23.12
CA ASP A 217 3.21 -35.21 -23.21
C ASP A 217 3.57 -34.01 -22.33
N LEU A 218 3.22 -34.13 -21.04
CA LEU A 218 3.41 -33.13 -19.98
C LEU A 218 3.98 -33.82 -18.74
N GLU A 219 4.98 -33.20 -18.11
CA GLU A 219 5.59 -33.71 -16.88
C GLU A 219 5.01 -33.04 -15.62
N LEU A 220 3.89 -33.56 -15.11
CA LEU A 220 3.15 -32.97 -13.99
C LEU A 220 3.49 -33.54 -12.60
N PHE A 221 4.24 -34.65 -12.52
CA PHE A 221 4.57 -35.31 -11.25
C PHE A 221 6.04 -35.15 -10.82
N ASN A 222 6.78 -34.26 -11.47
CA ASN A 222 8.15 -33.89 -11.10
C ASN A 222 8.22 -33.03 -9.82
N GLY A 223 7.08 -32.51 -9.38
CA GLY A 223 6.96 -31.67 -8.18
C GLY A 223 7.18 -30.19 -8.48
N PHE A 224 6.29 -29.36 -7.93
CA PHE A 224 6.28 -27.91 -8.15
C PHE A 224 6.94 -27.12 -7.02
N THR A 225 7.84 -27.73 -6.24
CA THR A 225 8.42 -27.11 -5.05
C THR A 225 9.14 -25.79 -5.36
N ILE A 226 9.86 -25.70 -6.48
CA ILE A 226 10.55 -24.45 -6.89
C ILE A 226 9.53 -23.40 -7.33
N THR A 227 8.60 -23.78 -8.21
CA THR A 227 7.55 -22.93 -8.79
C THR A 227 6.61 -22.39 -7.72
N PHE A 228 5.91 -23.27 -7.01
CA PHE A 228 5.00 -22.92 -5.93
C PHE A 228 5.73 -22.30 -4.74
N GLY A 229 6.93 -22.78 -4.40
CA GLY A 229 7.73 -22.17 -3.35
C GLY A 229 8.06 -20.71 -3.65
N THR A 230 8.46 -20.40 -4.89
CA THR A 230 8.74 -19.01 -5.33
C THR A 230 7.45 -18.18 -5.37
N TYR A 231 6.37 -18.74 -5.90
CA TYR A 231 5.07 -18.07 -5.97
C TYR A 231 4.54 -17.68 -4.59
N PHE A 232 4.30 -18.65 -3.71
CA PHE A 232 3.68 -18.39 -2.40
C PHE A 232 4.58 -17.53 -1.51
N ARG A 233 5.90 -17.71 -1.56
CA ARG A 233 6.84 -16.89 -0.77
C ARG A 233 6.90 -15.45 -1.25
N SER A 234 6.92 -15.22 -2.56
CA SER A 234 6.92 -13.85 -3.10
C SER A 234 5.60 -13.14 -2.82
N LEU A 235 4.47 -13.83 -2.99
CA LEU A 235 3.15 -13.30 -2.66
C LEU A 235 3.03 -13.00 -1.16
N PHE A 236 3.48 -13.92 -0.30
CA PHE A 236 3.50 -13.70 1.16
C PHE A 236 4.36 -12.50 1.52
N HIS A 237 5.59 -12.42 1.00
CA HIS A 237 6.49 -11.32 1.30
C HIS A 237 5.91 -9.97 0.87
N LEU A 238 5.23 -9.92 -0.28
CA LEU A 238 4.58 -8.71 -0.76
C LEU A 238 3.45 -8.26 0.18
N VAL A 239 2.55 -9.18 0.57
CA VAL A 239 1.45 -8.88 1.48
C VAL A 239 1.97 -8.51 2.87
N ASP A 240 2.92 -9.28 3.41
CA ASP A 240 3.55 -9.06 4.72
C ASP A 240 4.28 -7.70 4.77
N THR A 241 4.95 -7.31 3.69
CA THR A 241 5.60 -5.98 3.58
C THR A 241 4.60 -4.84 3.70
N ILE A 242 3.38 -5.00 3.19
CA ILE A 242 2.33 -3.97 3.29
C ILE A 242 1.68 -4.03 4.68
N HIS A 243 1.33 -5.23 5.14
CA HIS A 243 0.64 -5.47 6.41
C HIS A 243 1.43 -4.95 7.61
N THR A 244 2.73 -5.25 7.66
CA THR A 244 3.62 -4.88 8.79
C THR A 244 4.10 -3.43 8.74
N ASN A 245 3.85 -2.70 7.65
CA ASN A 245 4.36 -1.33 7.49
C ASN A 245 3.62 -0.33 8.39
N ASN A 246 4.36 0.56 9.05
CA ASN A 246 3.79 1.55 9.99
C ASN A 246 3.51 2.93 9.35
N LEU A 247 3.95 3.15 8.11
CA LEU A 247 3.70 4.41 7.38
C LEU A 247 2.29 4.46 6.80
N LEU A 248 1.70 3.29 6.54
CA LEU A 248 0.37 3.14 5.95
C LEU A 248 -0.70 2.95 7.03
N ASN A 249 -1.84 3.60 6.85
CA ASN A 249 -3.02 3.32 7.66
C ASN A 249 -3.74 2.03 7.16
N SER A 250 -4.70 1.52 7.94
CA SER A 250 -5.40 0.27 7.62
C SER A 250 -6.16 0.32 6.30
N GLU A 251 -6.74 1.47 5.93
CA GLU A 251 -7.46 1.65 4.66
C GLU A 251 -6.49 1.54 3.46
N GLN A 252 -5.35 2.22 3.55
CA GLN A 252 -4.29 2.17 2.53
C GLN A 252 -3.72 0.76 2.38
N LYS A 253 -3.48 0.05 3.49
CA LYS A 253 -3.03 -1.35 3.47
C LYS A 253 -4.04 -2.24 2.76
N TYR A 254 -5.32 -2.10 3.11
CA TYR A 254 -6.40 -2.87 2.51
C TYR A 254 -6.51 -2.62 1.00
N GLU A 255 -6.50 -1.36 0.55
CA GLU A 255 -6.60 -1.04 -0.87
C GLU A 255 -5.39 -1.56 -1.68
N LEU A 256 -4.16 -1.41 -1.16
CA LEU A 256 -2.97 -1.94 -1.84
C LEU A 256 -2.99 -3.48 -1.95
N ILE A 257 -3.41 -4.18 -0.90
CA ILE A 257 -3.50 -5.65 -0.94
C ILE A 257 -4.68 -6.11 -1.79
N LYS A 258 -5.77 -5.35 -1.84
CA LYS A 258 -6.88 -5.55 -2.76
C LYS A 258 -6.44 -5.40 -4.23
N ASP A 259 -5.54 -4.48 -4.54
CA ASP A 259 -4.95 -4.35 -5.89
C ASP A 259 -4.07 -5.55 -6.26
N ILE A 260 -3.41 -6.18 -5.29
CA ILE A 260 -2.68 -7.43 -5.50
C ILE A 260 -3.67 -8.58 -5.75
N ARG A 261 -4.68 -8.73 -4.88
CA ARG A 261 -5.71 -9.76 -5.01
C ARG A 261 -6.48 -9.65 -6.33
N SER A 262 -6.73 -8.45 -6.83
CA SER A 262 -7.44 -8.24 -8.10
C SER A 262 -6.66 -8.75 -9.32
N GLN A 263 -5.32 -8.87 -9.21
CA GLN A 263 -4.47 -9.44 -10.25
C GLN A 263 -4.40 -10.97 -10.20
N MET A 264 -4.76 -11.59 -9.07
CA MET A 264 -4.78 -13.05 -8.91
C MET A 264 -6.00 -13.65 -9.63
N SER A 265 -5.76 -14.70 -10.40
CA SER A 265 -6.84 -15.53 -10.95
C SER A 265 -7.61 -16.29 -9.85
N ASN A 266 -8.79 -16.80 -10.18
CA ASN A 266 -9.57 -17.62 -9.23
C ASN A 266 -8.78 -18.87 -8.79
N ASN A 267 -8.13 -19.56 -9.73
CA ASN A 267 -7.30 -20.73 -9.46
C ASN A 267 -6.12 -20.39 -8.55
N GLU A 268 -5.52 -19.20 -8.68
CA GLU A 268 -4.48 -18.72 -7.76
C GLU A 268 -5.03 -18.51 -6.34
N GLN A 269 -6.23 -17.93 -6.20
CA GLN A 269 -6.88 -17.76 -4.90
C GLN A 269 -7.28 -19.11 -4.27
N GLU A 270 -7.75 -20.07 -5.07
CA GLU A 270 -8.05 -21.44 -4.65
C GLU A 270 -6.79 -22.14 -4.14
N LEU A 271 -5.71 -22.11 -4.93
CA LEU A 271 -4.43 -22.72 -4.55
C LEU A 271 -3.80 -22.03 -3.34
N LEU A 272 -3.93 -20.71 -3.20
CA LEU A 272 -3.53 -20.00 -1.99
C LEU A 272 -4.30 -20.53 -0.78
N LEU A 273 -5.62 -20.66 -0.88
CA LEU A 273 -6.43 -21.13 0.22
C LEU A 273 -6.08 -22.58 0.60
N ILE A 274 -5.89 -23.47 -0.38
CA ILE A 274 -5.44 -24.84 -0.17
C ILE A 274 -4.04 -24.86 0.47
N ASN A 275 -3.11 -24.01 0.01
CA ASN A 275 -1.78 -23.88 0.61
C ASN A 275 -1.86 -23.55 2.09
N THR A 276 -2.80 -22.69 2.51
CA THR A 276 -2.98 -22.35 3.93
C THR A 276 -3.54 -23.48 4.79
N MET A 277 -4.15 -24.51 4.19
CA MET A 277 -4.57 -25.72 4.90
C MET A 277 -3.38 -26.61 5.27
N THR A 278 -2.25 -26.43 4.58
CA THR A 278 -1.02 -27.20 4.79
C THR A 278 -0.10 -26.49 5.78
N GLY A 279 0.93 -27.19 6.27
CA GLY A 279 1.98 -26.58 7.09
C GLY A 279 2.77 -25.46 6.38
N LEU A 280 2.75 -25.42 5.04
CA LEU A 280 3.51 -24.44 4.24
C LEU A 280 2.90 -23.03 4.31
N GLY A 281 1.58 -22.93 4.46
CA GLY A 281 0.84 -21.68 4.40
C GLY A 281 0.23 -21.24 5.74
N ASN A 282 0.63 -21.86 6.85
CA ASN A 282 0.01 -21.60 8.17
C ASN A 282 0.12 -20.13 8.62
N ARG A 283 1.20 -19.43 8.23
CA ARG A 283 1.42 -18.02 8.56
C ARG A 283 0.34 -17.09 8.02
N TRP A 284 -0.21 -17.38 6.84
CA TRP A 284 -1.30 -16.59 6.26
C TRP A 284 -2.54 -16.51 7.18
N VAL A 285 -2.80 -17.60 7.91
CA VAL A 285 -3.91 -17.70 8.87
C VAL A 285 -3.48 -17.18 10.24
N ALA A 286 -2.25 -17.50 10.68
CA ALA A 286 -1.74 -17.04 11.98
C ALA A 286 -1.65 -15.51 12.06
N ASP A 287 -1.27 -14.87 10.96
CA ASP A 287 -1.12 -13.41 10.84
C ASP A 287 -2.45 -12.73 10.43
N GLY A 288 -3.58 -13.46 10.37
CA GLY A 288 -4.92 -12.92 10.06
C GLY A 288 -5.14 -12.46 8.62
N LEU A 289 -4.13 -12.61 7.75
CA LEU A 289 -4.07 -12.01 6.41
C LEU A 289 -5.20 -12.47 5.48
N ILE A 290 -5.61 -13.75 5.56
CA ILE A 290 -6.67 -14.31 4.72
C ILE A 290 -7.98 -13.57 4.94
N LEU A 291 -8.37 -13.37 6.21
CA LEU A 291 -9.64 -12.73 6.57
C LEU A 291 -9.57 -11.21 6.45
N GLU A 292 -8.50 -10.58 6.93
CA GLU A 292 -8.34 -9.11 6.92
C GLU A 292 -8.42 -8.54 5.50
N TYR A 293 -7.70 -9.15 4.55
CA TYR A 293 -7.60 -8.66 3.17
C TYR A 293 -8.50 -9.39 2.18
N LYS A 294 -9.31 -10.33 2.69
CA LYS A 294 -10.25 -11.14 1.91
C LYS A 294 -9.56 -11.83 0.72
N LEU A 295 -8.39 -12.42 0.95
CA LEU A 295 -7.48 -12.92 -0.11
C LEU A 295 -8.11 -13.96 -1.04
N ALA A 296 -9.14 -14.67 -0.56
CA ALA A 296 -9.88 -15.67 -1.32
C ALA A 296 -11.35 -15.27 -1.60
N ARG A 297 -11.63 -13.96 -1.72
CA ARG A 297 -13.00 -13.43 -1.92
C ARG A 297 -13.65 -13.88 -3.23
N ASN A 298 -12.87 -14.13 -4.28
CA ASN A 298 -13.41 -14.44 -5.61
C ASN A 298 -13.81 -15.90 -5.78
N ILE A 299 -13.53 -16.74 -4.78
CA ILE A 299 -14.02 -18.12 -4.74
C ILE A 299 -15.53 -18.06 -4.52
N ASP A 300 -16.31 -18.63 -5.45
CA ASP A 300 -17.77 -18.71 -5.30
C ASP A 300 -18.11 -19.43 -3.99
N ARG A 301 -19.13 -18.95 -3.28
CA ARG A 301 -19.64 -19.57 -2.04
C ARG A 301 -19.98 -21.04 -2.25
N ASN A 302 -20.53 -21.35 -3.43
CA ASN A 302 -20.85 -22.72 -3.80
C ASN A 302 -19.73 -23.43 -4.57
N HIS A 303 -18.53 -22.83 -4.66
CA HIS A 303 -17.41 -23.48 -5.31
C HIS A 303 -17.00 -24.72 -4.52
N ASP A 304 -17.22 -25.86 -5.15
CA ASP A 304 -16.82 -27.16 -4.64
C ASP A 304 -15.51 -27.55 -5.34
N PHE A 305 -14.42 -27.56 -4.58
CA PHE A 305 -13.13 -28.02 -5.07
C PHE A 305 -13.00 -29.49 -4.71
N SER A 306 -13.36 -30.35 -5.67
CA SER A 306 -13.23 -31.81 -5.56
C SER A 306 -13.90 -32.45 -4.33
N GLY A 307 -15.13 -32.04 -4.06
CA GLY A 307 -15.94 -32.55 -2.94
C GLY A 307 -15.70 -31.82 -1.62
N TYR A 308 -14.81 -30.82 -1.60
CA TYR A 308 -14.64 -29.91 -0.48
C TYR A 308 -15.05 -28.48 -0.84
N LYS A 309 -16.09 -27.98 -0.17
CA LYS A 309 -16.46 -26.57 -0.24
C LYS A 309 -15.41 -25.72 0.46
N LEU A 310 -14.65 -24.94 -0.31
CA LEU A 310 -13.60 -24.06 0.21
C LEU A 310 -14.13 -23.04 1.24
N GLU A 311 -15.39 -22.65 1.12
CA GLU A 311 -16.10 -21.84 2.09
C GLU A 311 -16.09 -22.43 3.52
N ASN A 312 -16.23 -23.76 3.65
CA ASN A 312 -16.21 -24.42 4.95
C ASN A 312 -14.88 -24.18 5.68
N TYR A 313 -13.80 -24.02 4.93
CA TYR A 313 -12.50 -23.69 5.50
C TYR A 313 -12.45 -22.25 6.00
N ILE A 314 -12.96 -21.29 5.23
CA ILE A 314 -13.07 -19.88 5.68
C ILE A 314 -13.90 -19.81 6.97
N LEU A 315 -15.03 -20.51 7.04
CA LEU A 315 -15.83 -20.62 8.26
C LEU A 315 -15.01 -21.20 9.43
N SER A 316 -14.21 -22.24 9.19
CA SER A 316 -13.34 -22.82 10.21
C SER A 316 -12.26 -21.86 10.72
N ILE A 317 -11.74 -20.99 9.85
CA ILE A 317 -10.79 -19.94 10.25
C ILE A 317 -11.50 -18.92 11.14
N ILE A 318 -12.68 -18.44 10.72
CA ILE A 318 -13.48 -17.46 11.49
C ILE A 318 -13.82 -18.02 12.87
N GLU A 319 -14.26 -19.28 12.95
CA GLU A 319 -14.60 -19.91 14.23
C GLU A 319 -13.40 -19.99 15.17
N LYS A 320 -12.20 -20.27 14.63
CA LYS A 320 -10.97 -20.35 15.40
C LYS A 320 -10.48 -18.98 15.86
N GLU A 321 -10.39 -18.02 14.96
CA GLU A 321 -9.81 -16.69 15.19
C GLU A 321 -10.73 -15.82 16.07
N TYR A 322 -12.04 -15.92 15.86
CA TYR A 322 -13.05 -15.15 16.59
C TYR A 322 -13.80 -15.99 17.61
N SER A 323 -13.14 -16.98 18.21
CA SER A 323 -13.76 -17.92 19.16
C SER A 323 -14.53 -17.24 20.32
N SER A 324 -14.11 -16.04 20.73
CA SER A 324 -14.73 -15.22 21.78
C SER A 324 -15.98 -14.44 21.34
N LEU A 325 -16.25 -14.31 20.04
CA LEU A 325 -17.40 -13.57 19.52
C LEU A 325 -18.69 -14.41 19.53
N LEU A 326 -19.83 -13.72 19.63
CA LEU A 326 -21.15 -14.35 19.54
C LEU A 326 -21.41 -14.89 18.11
N PRO A 327 -22.23 -15.95 17.95
CA PRO A 327 -22.53 -16.52 16.63
C PRO A 327 -23.05 -15.51 15.61
N LEU A 328 -23.86 -14.55 16.04
CA LEU A 328 -24.37 -13.47 15.17
C LEU A 328 -23.26 -12.59 14.61
N GLN A 329 -22.23 -12.29 15.41
CA GLN A 329 -21.09 -11.46 15.00
C GLN A 329 -20.18 -12.22 14.03
N LYS A 330 -19.95 -13.52 14.27
CA LYS A 330 -19.22 -14.41 13.35
C LYS A 330 -19.91 -14.50 11.99
N ASN A 331 -21.24 -14.64 11.99
CA ASN A 331 -22.05 -14.64 10.77
C ASN A 331 -21.95 -13.31 10.01
N GLU A 332 -21.87 -12.18 10.70
CA GLU A 332 -21.67 -10.87 10.06
C GLU A 332 -20.30 -10.77 9.39
N ILE A 333 -19.23 -11.24 10.05
CA ILE A 333 -17.86 -11.29 9.49
C ILE A 333 -17.85 -12.15 8.23
N TYR A 334 -18.42 -13.36 8.32
CA TYR A 334 -18.56 -14.27 7.18
C TYR A 334 -19.34 -13.61 6.03
N ARG A 335 -20.46 -12.93 6.31
CA ARG A 335 -21.24 -12.25 5.28
C ARG A 335 -20.42 -11.15 4.61
N LYS A 336 -19.74 -10.32 5.39
CA LYS A 336 -18.87 -9.23 4.89
C LYS A 336 -17.69 -9.75 4.07
N TYR A 337 -17.16 -10.93 4.38
CA TYR A 337 -16.07 -11.54 3.62
C TYR A 337 -16.48 -11.78 2.15
N PHE A 338 -17.69 -12.31 1.94
CA PHE A 338 -18.21 -12.64 0.61
C PHE A 338 -19.22 -11.63 0.03
N GLU A 339 -19.49 -10.50 0.69
CA GLU A 339 -20.24 -9.39 0.08
C GLU A 339 -19.44 -8.85 -1.11
N ARG A 340 -20.10 -8.49 -2.22
CA ARG A 340 -19.48 -7.97 -3.45
C ARG A 340 -19.36 -6.45 -3.44
#